data_AF-A0A7J4EC05-F1
#
_entry.id   AF-A0A7J4EC05-F1
#
_cell.length_a   1.000
_cell.length_b   1.000
_cell.length_c   1.000
_cell.angle_alpha   90.00
_cell.angle_beta   90.00
_cell.angle_gamma   90.00
#
_symmetry.space_group_name_H-M   'P 1'
#
loop_
_entity.id
_entity.type
_entity.pdbx_description
1 polymer ?
#
loop_
_entity_poly.entity_id
_entity_poly.type
_entity_poly.pdbx_seq_one_letter_code
_entity_poly.pdbx_strand_id
1 'polypeptide(L)'
;MSDYTAIADVGETLKKLLWDNIKDDAPANTIIESEDQITLSSPEEIEPGKKLSLFLYQVTENAYLKNQEMQSVNSTKLKYPPYL
;
A
#
# COMPACT_ATOMS: atom_id res chain seq x y z
N MET A 1 14.98 -2.44 9.65
CA MET A 1 15.53 -2.97 8.39
C MET A 1 14.35 -3.18 7.47
N SER A 2 14.40 -2.72 6.22
CA SER A 2 13.32 -2.96 5.27
C SER A 2 13.46 -4.39 4.76
N ASP A 3 12.66 -5.31 5.28
CA ASP A 3 12.52 -6.63 4.68
C ASP A 3 11.87 -6.49 3.30
N TYR A 4 12.24 -7.38 2.37
CA TYR A 4 11.74 -7.41 1.00
C TYR A 4 10.23 -7.73 0.90
N THR A 5 9.59 -8.02 2.04
CA THR A 5 8.17 -8.33 2.16
C THR A 5 7.28 -7.10 2.31
N ALA A 6 7.85 -5.89 2.40
CA ALA A 6 7.09 -4.68 2.74
C ALA A 6 5.84 -4.46 1.85
N ILE A 7 5.90 -4.75 0.55
CA ILE A 7 4.74 -4.62 -0.35
C ILE A 7 3.67 -5.67 -0.03
N ALA A 8 4.07 -6.91 0.24
CA ALA A 8 3.15 -7.99 0.63
C ALA A 8 2.49 -7.67 1.98
N ASP A 9 3.27 -7.19 2.94
CA ASP A 9 2.78 -6.80 4.27
C ASP A 9 1.76 -5.66 4.20
N VAL A 10 1.99 -4.68 3.31
CA VAL A 10 1.03 -3.61 3.02
C VAL A 10 -0.25 -4.19 2.41
N GLY A 11 -0.14 -5.12 1.47
CA GLY A 11 -1.29 -5.80 0.86
C GLY A 11 -2.17 -6.50 1.90
N GLU A 12 -1.58 -7.31 2.77
CA GLU A 12 -2.29 -7.98 3.87
C GLU A 12 -2.90 -6.99 4.86
N THR A 13 -2.16 -5.92 5.19
CA THR A 13 -2.67 -4.86 6.07
C THR A 13 -3.90 -4.17 5.47
N LEU A 14 -3.87 -3.84 4.18
CA LEU A 14 -5.00 -3.22 3.49
C LEU A 14 -6.19 -4.16 3.39
N LYS A 15 -5.97 -5.43 3.07
CA LYS A 15 -7.02 -6.46 3.04
C LYS A 15 -7.71 -6.57 4.40
N LYS A 16 -6.93 -6.69 5.47
CA LYS A 16 -7.44 -6.76 6.84
C LYS A 16 -8.20 -5.50 7.23
N LEU A 17 -7.64 -4.32 6.93
CA LEU A 17 -8.29 -3.03 7.21
C LEU A 17 -9.64 -2.91 6.50
N LEU A 18 -9.72 -3.31 5.23
CA LEU A 18 -10.98 -3.35 4.48
C LEU A 18 -11.99 -4.28 5.15
N TRP A 19 -11.59 -5.50 5.45
CA TRP A 19 -12.46 -6.46 6.13
C TRP A 19 -12.96 -5.96 7.49
N ASP A 20 -12.07 -5.38 8.30
CA ASP A 20 -12.40 -4.83 9.61
C ASP A 20 -13.45 -3.71 9.56
N ASN A 21 -13.48 -2.94 8.47
CA ASN A 21 -14.50 -1.90 8.26
C ASN A 21 -15.79 -2.45 7.63
N ILE A 22 -15.71 -3.54 6.87
CA ILE A 22 -16.86 -4.15 6.19
C ILE A 22 -17.69 -5.03 7.14
N LYS A 23 -17.03 -5.83 7.98
CA LYS A 23 -17.70 -6.84 8.82
C LYS A 23 -18.79 -6.25 9.72
N ASP A 24 -18.59 -5.01 10.18
CA ASP A 24 -19.48 -4.28 11.09
C ASP A 24 -20.48 -3.36 10.34
N ASP A 25 -20.35 -3.23 9.01
CA ASP A 25 -21.25 -2.44 8.16
C ASP A 25 -22.34 -3.33 7.53
N ALA A 26 -23.57 -3.22 8.03
CA ALA A 26 -24.70 -4.06 7.65
C ALA A 26 -25.01 -4.13 6.14
N PRO A 27 -24.97 -3.05 5.34
CA PRO A 27 -25.11 -3.17 3.89
C PRO A 27 -23.91 -3.89 3.24
N ALA A 28 -22.67 -3.58 3.64
CA ALA A 28 -21.48 -4.16 3.01
C ALA A 28 -21.27 -5.64 3.35
N ASN A 29 -21.56 -6.07 4.58
CA ASN A 29 -21.36 -7.45 5.02
C ASN A 29 -22.31 -8.46 4.37
N THR A 30 -23.41 -8.00 3.75
CA THR A 30 -24.29 -8.85 2.92
C THR A 30 -23.68 -9.15 1.56
N ILE A 31 -22.81 -8.26 1.07
CA ILE A 31 -22.13 -8.42 -0.22
C ILE A 31 -20.84 -9.21 -0.01
N ILE A 32 -20.04 -8.82 0.98
CA ILE A 32 -18.78 -9.47 1.33
C ILE A 32 -18.93 -10.07 2.72
N GLU A 33 -19.12 -11.39 2.74
CA GLU A 33 -19.51 -12.15 3.93
C GLU A 33 -18.29 -12.67 4.72
N SER A 34 -17.12 -12.72 4.07
CA SER A 34 -15.87 -13.15 4.69
C SER A 34 -14.66 -12.46 4.09
N GLU A 35 -13.59 -12.39 4.88
CA GLU A 35 -12.28 -11.87 4.46
C GLU A 35 -11.70 -12.63 3.25
N ASP A 36 -12.01 -13.92 3.11
CA ASP A 36 -11.55 -14.75 1.99
C ASP A 36 -12.16 -14.34 0.65
N GLN A 37 -13.27 -13.61 0.64
CA GLN A 37 -13.87 -13.07 -0.58
C GLN A 37 -13.10 -11.85 -1.10
N ILE A 38 -12.13 -11.34 -0.34
CA ILE A 38 -11.21 -10.26 -0.75
C ILE A 38 -9.89 -10.88 -1.23
N THR A 39 -9.50 -10.57 -2.46
CA THR A 39 -8.26 -11.06 -3.08
C THR A 39 -7.31 -9.91 -3.46
N LEU A 40 -6.02 -10.21 -3.53
CA LEU A 40 -4.97 -9.30 -4.05
C LEU A 40 -4.60 -9.62 -5.51
N SER A 41 -5.26 -10.62 -6.12
CA SER A 41 -5.00 -11.05 -7.51
C SER A 41 -5.50 -10.04 -8.54
N SER A 42 -4.90 -10.08 -9.73
CA SER A 42 -5.37 -9.33 -10.90
C SER A 42 -6.84 -9.64 -11.24
N PRO A 43 -7.61 -8.67 -11.76
CA PRO A 43 -8.95 -8.91 -12.27
C PRO A 43 -9.07 -10.04 -13.31
N GLU A 44 -8.01 -10.29 -14.08
CA GLU A 44 -7.98 -11.35 -15.10
C GLU A 44 -7.81 -12.76 -14.51
N GLU A 45 -7.34 -12.85 -13.26
CA GLU A 45 -6.98 -14.11 -12.58
C GLU A 45 -7.87 -14.36 -11.35
N ILE A 46 -9.07 -13.78 -11.32
CA ILE A 46 -9.98 -13.92 -10.19
C ILE A 46 -10.54 -15.34 -10.12
N GLU A 47 -10.28 -16.01 -9.02
CA GLU A 47 -10.88 -17.31 -8.70
C GLU A 47 -12.38 -17.20 -8.38
N PRO A 48 -13.18 -18.23 -8.68
CA PRO A 48 -14.59 -18.29 -8.28
C PRO A 48 -14.75 -18.10 -6.77
N GLY A 49 -15.73 -17.30 -6.37
CA GLY A 49 -16.03 -17.03 -4.95
C GLY A 49 -15.31 -15.82 -4.36
N LYS A 50 -14.36 -15.21 -5.07
CA LYS A 50 -13.87 -13.86 -4.74
C LYS A 50 -14.86 -12.81 -5.24
N LYS A 51 -15.14 -11.80 -4.41
CA LYS A 51 -16.12 -10.74 -4.68
C LYS A 51 -15.49 -9.35 -4.78
N LEU A 52 -14.32 -9.16 -4.16
CA LEU A 52 -13.56 -7.91 -4.21
C LEU A 52 -12.10 -8.22 -4.51
N SER A 53 -11.52 -7.53 -5.50
CA SER A 53 -10.09 -7.57 -5.79
C SER A 53 -9.46 -6.21 -5.50
N LEU A 54 -8.40 -6.20 -4.69
CA LEU A 54 -7.52 -5.07 -4.48
C LEU A 54 -6.23 -5.31 -5.27
N PHE A 55 -6.17 -4.76 -6.48
CA PHE A 55 -5.07 -5.00 -7.41
C PHE A 55 -4.04 -3.87 -7.39
N LEU A 56 -2.77 -4.23 -7.19
CA LEU A 56 -1.64 -3.32 -7.27
C LEU A 56 -1.23 -3.09 -8.74
N TYR A 57 -1.78 -2.06 -9.36
CA TYR A 57 -1.53 -1.76 -10.77
C TYR A 57 -0.12 -1.21 -11.04
N GLN A 58 0.38 -0.33 -10.16
CA GLN A 58 1.66 0.33 -10.34
C GLN A 58 2.28 0.71 -9.00
N VAL A 59 3.59 0.54 -8.89
CA VAL A 59 4.42 1.06 -7.79
C VAL A 59 5.47 1.98 -8.40
N THR A 60 5.53 3.22 -7.91
CA THR A 60 6.56 4.18 -8.28
C THR A 60 7.19 4.77 -7.04
N GLU A 61 8.47 5.09 -7.15
CA GLU A 61 9.15 5.85 -6.11
C GLU A 61 8.52 7.25 -5.98
N ASN A 62 8.21 7.66 -4.75
CA ASN A 62 7.71 9.00 -4.49
C ASN A 62 8.89 9.98 -4.31
N ALA A 63 9.11 10.85 -5.30
CA ALA A 63 10.20 11.82 -5.29
C ALA A 63 10.14 12.82 -4.13
N TYR A 64 8.95 13.07 -3.55
CA TYR A 64 8.76 14.02 -2.44
C TYR A 64 9.08 13.44 -1.06
N LEU A 65 9.15 12.11 -0.95
CA LEU A 65 9.49 11.43 0.30
C LEU A 65 11.00 11.17 0.43
N LYS A 66 11.80 11.61 -0.54
CA LYS A 66 13.26 11.60 -0.40
C LYS A 66 13.70 12.68 0.56
N ASN A 67 14.66 12.33 1.41
CA ASN A 67 15.46 13.32 2.09
C ASN A 67 16.09 14.21 1.02
N GLN A 68 15.99 15.53 1.19
CA GLN A 68 16.66 16.46 0.29
C GLN A 68 18.16 16.16 0.29
N GLU A 69 18.76 16.11 -0.90
CA GLU A 69 20.20 15.92 -1.01
C GLU A 69 20.95 17.10 -0.37
N MET A 70 22.20 16.86 0.03
CA MET A 70 23.04 17.92 0.54
C MET A 70 23.17 19.04 -0.49
N GLN A 71 22.92 20.28 -0.06
CA GLN A 71 23.05 21.44 -0.92
C GLN A 71 24.51 21.90 -0.93
N SER A 72 25.05 22.18 -2.11
CA SER A 72 26.38 22.79 -2.23
C SER A 72 26.32 24.25 -1.77
N VAL A 73 27.14 24.58 -0.76
CA VAL A 73 27.34 25.95 -0.31
C VAL A 73 28.43 26.63 -1.13
N ASN A 74 29.47 25.87 -1.53
CA ASN A 74 30.59 26.28 -2.39
C ASN A 74 31.26 25.01 -2.98
N SER A 75 32.28 25.18 -3.84
CA SER A 75 33.04 24.09 -4.50
C SER A 75 33.68 23.07 -3.54
N THR A 76 33.79 23.37 -2.25
CA THR A 76 34.41 22.51 -1.23
C THR A 76 33.52 22.23 -0.01
N LYS A 77 32.29 22.76 0.04
CA LYS A 77 31.41 22.61 1.22
C LYS A 77 29.99 22.25 0.81
N LEU A 78 29.49 21.16 1.39
CA LEU A 78 28.10 20.73 1.34
C LEU A 78 27.42 21.02 2.69
N LYS A 79 26.13 21.36 2.68
CA LYS A 79 25.33 21.59 3.88
C LYS A 79 24.06 20.74 3.80
N TYR A 80 23.66 20.18 4.94
CA TYR A 80 22.36 19.54 5.04
C TYR A 80 21.24 20.56 4.81
N PRO A 81 20.20 20.19 4.06
CA PRO A 81 19.01 21.01 3.93
C PRO A 81 18.36 21.20 5.31
N PRO A 82 17.79 22.39 5.59
CA PRO A 82 17.10 22.63 6.86
C PRO A 82 15.90 21.67 6.97
N TYR A 83 15.69 21.13 8.16
CA TYR A 83 14.47 20.36 8.46
C TYR A 83 13.27 21.31 8.39
N LEU A 84 12.27 20.94 7.57
CA LEU A 84 10.97 21.61 7.49
C LEU A 84 10.17 21.39 8.77
#